data_AF-A0A3Q2PIL2-F1
#
_entry.id   AF-A0A3Q2PIL2-F1
#
_cell.length_a   1.000
_cell.length_b   1.000
_cell.length_c   1.000
_cell.angle_alpha   90.00
_cell.angle_beta   90.00
_cell.angle_gamma   90.00
#
_symmetry.space_group_name_H-M   'P 1'
#
loop_
_entity.id
_entity.type
_entity.pdbx_description
1 polymer ?
#
loop_
_entity_poly.entity_id
_entity_poly.type
_entity_poly.pdbx_seq_one_letter_code
_entity_poly.pdbx_strand_id
1 'polypeptide(L)'
;CGQSCRPEQDWAQELIDINQHHLNVMGVGHPSLDTLCQVTAARGLHSKLTGAGGGGCGITLLRPGATVKDLRDCDFDCWETSIGGPGVQQHFPFSVKEEILEVLNRY
;
A
#
# COMPACT_ATOMS: atom_id res chain seq x y z
N CYS A 1 -20.65 -18.38 12.87
CA CYS A 1 -19.64 -17.34 13.17
C CYS A 1 -18.50 -17.55 12.17
N GLY A 2 -18.65 -17.02 10.96
CA GLY A 2 -17.83 -17.37 9.81
C GLY A 2 -16.99 -16.19 9.34
N GLN A 3 -15.67 -16.34 9.45
CA GLN A 3 -14.74 -15.66 8.56
C GLN A 3 -13.86 -16.75 7.97
N SER A 4 -14.06 -16.99 6.68
CA SER A 4 -13.20 -17.85 5.88
C SER A 4 -11.85 -17.16 5.73
N CYS A 5 -10.89 -17.46 6.60
CA CYS A 5 -9.48 -17.19 6.32
C CYS A 5 -9.14 -17.95 5.04
N ARG A 6 -8.86 -17.24 3.95
CA ARG A 6 -8.31 -17.89 2.76
C ARG A 6 -6.83 -18.15 3.08
N PRO A 7 -6.38 -19.41 3.15
CA PRO A 7 -5.02 -19.75 3.58
C PRO A 7 -3.92 -19.16 2.67
N GLU A 8 -4.29 -18.67 1.49
CA GLU A 8 -3.38 -18.06 0.51
C GLU A 8 -3.01 -16.60 0.82
N GLN A 9 -3.69 -15.90 1.73
CA GLN A 9 -3.35 -14.50 2.07
C GLN A 9 -2.46 -14.37 3.31
N ASP A 10 -2.41 -15.40 4.16
CA ASP A 10 -1.72 -15.35 5.45
C ASP A 10 -0.20 -15.28 5.28
N TRP A 11 0.37 -16.03 4.32
CA TRP A 11 1.83 -16.02 4.08
C TRP A 11 2.36 -14.67 3.60
N ALA A 12 1.58 -13.93 2.78
CA ALA A 12 2.01 -12.65 2.26
C ALA A 12 2.08 -11.58 3.38
N GLN A 13 1.16 -11.65 4.34
CA GLN A 13 1.16 -10.80 5.52
C GLN A 13 2.38 -11.07 6.40
N GLU A 14 2.65 -12.35 6.68
CA GLU A 14 3.83 -12.76 7.45
C GLU A 14 5.14 -12.32 6.77
N LEU A 15 5.25 -12.48 5.46
CA LEU A 15 6.44 -12.03 4.73
C LEU A 15 6.60 -10.52 4.72
N ILE A 16 5.50 -9.76 4.68
CA ILE A 16 5.55 -8.30 4.80
C ILE A 16 6.14 -7.91 6.15
N ASP A 17 5.65 -8.52 7.23
CA ASP A 17 6.14 -8.24 8.59
C ASP A 17 7.61 -8.63 8.74
N ILE A 18 7.98 -9.84 8.35
CA ILE A 18 9.38 -10.33 8.43
C ILE A 18 10.31 -9.39 7.66
N ASN A 19 9.93 -9.00 6.45
CA ASN A 19 10.75 -8.12 5.63
C ASN A 19 10.87 -6.72 6.23
N GLN A 20 9.79 -6.16 6.80
CA GLN A 20 9.87 -4.88 7.48
C GLN A 20 10.85 -4.91 8.66
N HIS A 21 10.82 -5.97 9.46
CA HIS A 21 11.77 -6.13 10.57
C HIS A 21 13.21 -6.25 10.05
N HIS A 22 13.45 -7.02 8.97
CA HIS A 22 14.78 -7.10 8.36
C HIS A 22 15.27 -5.74 7.84
N LEU A 23 14.39 -4.95 7.21
CA LEU A 23 14.73 -3.61 6.72
C LEU A 23 15.10 -2.67 7.88
N ASN A 24 14.40 -2.76 9.00
CA ASN A 24 14.76 -2.04 10.21
C ASN A 24 16.12 -2.48 10.78
N VAL A 25 16.40 -3.80 10.82
CA VAL A 25 17.70 -4.34 11.24
C VAL A 25 18.85 -3.88 10.33
N MET A 26 18.61 -3.74 9.03
CA MET A 26 19.59 -3.20 8.08
C MET A 26 19.82 -1.70 8.22
N GLY A 27 19.09 -1.00 9.11
CA GLY A 27 19.27 0.42 9.39
C GLY A 27 18.63 1.35 8.36
N VAL A 28 17.75 0.84 7.49
CA VAL A 28 17.01 1.65 6.50
C VAL A 28 15.59 2.02 6.96
N GLY A 29 15.27 1.77 8.25
CA GLY A 29 14.01 2.18 8.87
C GLY A 29 13.87 3.70 9.01
N HIS A 30 12.67 4.15 9.44
CA HIS A 30 12.40 5.55 9.77
C HIS A 30 11.19 5.67 10.71
N PRO A 31 11.19 6.59 11.69
CA PRO A 31 10.08 6.70 12.66
C PRO A 31 8.69 6.89 12.04
N SER A 32 8.60 7.59 10.91
CA SER A 32 7.32 7.73 10.19
C SER A 32 6.81 6.41 9.61
N LEU A 33 7.71 5.52 9.15
CA LEU A 33 7.36 4.21 8.64
C LEU A 33 7.03 3.24 9.77
N ASP A 34 7.69 3.36 10.92
CA ASP A 34 7.32 2.60 12.13
C ASP A 34 5.91 2.99 12.60
N THR A 35 5.60 4.30 12.58
CA THR A 35 4.26 4.82 12.88
C THR A 35 3.21 4.28 11.90
N LEU A 36 3.51 4.27 10.59
CA LEU A 36 2.65 3.65 9.58
C LEU A 36 2.35 2.19 9.93
N CYS A 37 3.37 1.39 10.20
CA CYS A 37 3.22 -0.04 10.53
C CYS A 37 2.42 -0.24 11.83
N GLN A 38 2.64 0.59 12.84
CA GLN A 38 1.89 0.52 14.10
C GLN A 38 0.39 0.80 13.90
N VAL A 39 0.06 1.84 13.13
CA VAL A 39 -1.32 2.27 12.87
C VAL A 39 -2.07 1.22 12.05
N THR A 40 -1.42 0.64 11.04
CA THR A 40 -2.02 -0.38 10.19
C THR A 40 -2.17 -1.70 10.95
N ALA A 41 -1.18 -2.10 11.76
CA ALA A 41 -1.25 -3.28 12.61
C ALA A 41 -2.41 -3.21 13.62
N ALA A 42 -2.68 -2.02 14.19
CA ALA A 42 -3.83 -1.81 15.07
C ALA A 42 -5.19 -2.09 14.40
N ARG A 43 -5.24 -2.15 13.07
CA ARG A 43 -6.41 -2.47 12.25
C ARG A 43 -6.33 -3.87 11.61
N GLY A 44 -5.35 -4.67 12.02
CA GLY A 44 -5.07 -5.98 11.43
C GLY A 44 -4.67 -5.89 9.96
N LEU A 45 -3.92 -4.85 9.59
CA LEU A 45 -3.33 -4.69 8.27
C LEU A 45 -1.80 -4.74 8.41
N HIS A 46 -1.14 -5.22 7.37
CA HIS A 46 0.30 -5.46 7.39
C HIS A 46 0.98 -4.51 6.42
N SER A 47 2.05 -3.87 6.88
CA SER A 47 2.74 -2.82 6.13
C SER A 47 4.24 -3.02 6.14
N LYS A 48 4.88 -2.55 5.07
CA LYS A 48 6.32 -2.42 5.00
C LYS A 48 6.71 -1.19 4.21
N LEU A 49 7.92 -0.70 4.45
CA LEU A 49 8.54 0.31 3.61
C LEU A 49 8.76 -0.21 2.19
N THR A 50 8.80 0.69 1.21
CA THR A 50 9.12 0.37 -0.18
C THR A 50 10.20 1.30 -0.71
N GLY A 51 11.10 0.76 -1.54
CA GLY A 51 12.26 1.50 -2.05
C GLY A 51 13.45 1.52 -1.09
N ALA A 52 14.17 2.64 -1.06
CA ALA A 52 15.47 2.76 -0.39
C ALA A 52 15.39 2.76 1.15
N GLY A 53 14.25 3.15 1.72
CA GLY A 53 14.09 3.38 3.16
C GLY A 53 14.51 4.80 3.59
N GLY A 54 14.63 5.02 4.91
CA GLY A 54 14.90 6.35 5.49
C GLY A 54 13.70 7.31 5.45
N GLY A 55 12.50 6.79 5.20
CA GLY A 55 11.26 7.54 5.04
C GLY A 55 10.59 7.21 3.70
N GLY A 56 9.94 8.19 3.10
CA GLY A 56 9.25 8.02 1.82
C GLY A 56 7.97 7.20 1.94
N CYS A 57 7.79 6.22 1.07
CA CYS A 57 6.54 5.48 0.94
C CYS A 57 6.56 4.14 1.70
N GLY A 58 5.41 3.79 2.26
CA GLY A 58 5.09 2.44 2.69
C GLY A 58 4.04 1.81 1.79
N ILE A 59 3.98 0.48 1.80
CA ILE A 59 2.88 -0.29 1.22
C ILE A 59 2.12 -1.00 2.34
N THR A 60 0.80 -1.08 2.22
CA THR A 60 -0.09 -1.76 3.17
C THR A 60 -0.95 -2.75 2.40
N LEU A 61 -0.95 -4.01 2.81
CA LEU A 61 -1.79 -5.04 2.20
C LEU A 61 -3.21 -4.93 2.75
N LEU A 62 -4.17 -4.58 1.89
CA LEU A 62 -5.57 -4.48 2.25
C LEU A 62 -6.25 -5.85 2.21
N ARG A 63 -6.96 -6.19 3.28
CA ARG A 63 -7.90 -7.32 3.30
C ARG A 63 -9.18 -6.94 2.54
N PRO A 64 -9.92 -7.92 1.99
CA PRO A 64 -11.20 -7.64 1.35
C PRO A 64 -12.13 -6.83 2.26
N GLY A 65 -12.56 -5.65 1.79
CA GLY A 65 -13.45 -4.74 2.53
C GLY A 65 -12.76 -3.70 3.41
N ALA A 66 -11.43 -3.75 3.58
CA ALA A 66 -10.66 -2.64 4.16
C ALA A 66 -10.43 -1.55 3.11
N THR A 67 -10.42 -0.28 3.53
CA THR A 67 -10.24 0.85 2.61
C THR A 67 -9.21 1.84 3.13
N VAL A 68 -8.69 2.70 2.26
CA VAL A 68 -7.75 3.75 2.68
C VAL A 68 -8.33 4.72 3.71
N LYS A 69 -9.67 4.87 3.75
CA LYS A 69 -10.34 5.76 4.71
C LYS A 69 -10.06 5.35 6.15
N ASP A 70 -9.86 4.06 6.38
CA ASP A 70 -9.56 3.53 7.70
C ASP A 70 -8.19 4.01 8.21
N LEU A 71 -7.31 4.51 7.32
CA LEU A 71 -5.92 4.92 7.61
C LEU A 71 -5.70 6.44 7.57
N ARG A 72 -6.74 7.24 7.31
CA ARG A 72 -6.64 8.70 7.09
C ARG A 72 -6.29 9.53 8.33
N ASP A 73 -6.31 8.95 9.51
CA ASP A 73 -5.97 9.65 10.75
C ASP A 73 -4.46 9.86 10.92
N CYS A 74 -3.66 9.35 9.99
CA CYS A 74 -2.23 9.61 9.93
C CYS A 74 -1.93 10.73 8.95
N ASP A 75 -0.95 11.56 9.28
CA ASP A 75 -0.44 12.68 8.48
C ASP A 75 0.36 12.18 7.25
N PHE A 76 -0.22 11.23 6.51
CA PHE A 76 0.33 10.60 5.31
C PHE A 76 -0.61 10.80 4.14
N ASP A 77 -0.04 11.11 2.97
CA ASP A 77 -0.78 10.97 1.73
C ASP A 77 -0.99 9.48 1.42
N CYS A 78 -2.25 9.08 1.30
CA CYS A 78 -2.64 7.68 1.19
C CYS A 78 -3.46 7.43 -0.07
N TRP A 79 -3.06 6.43 -0.85
CA TRP A 79 -3.75 6.00 -2.07
C TRP A 79 -4.08 4.52 -2.01
N GLU A 80 -5.30 4.17 -2.41
CA GLU A 80 -5.71 2.79 -2.64
C GLU A 80 -5.40 2.41 -4.08
N THR A 81 -4.66 1.32 -4.27
CA THR A 81 -4.29 0.83 -5.60
C THR A 81 -4.06 -0.68 -5.60
N SER A 82 -3.98 -1.28 -6.78
CA SER A 82 -3.65 -2.68 -6.98
C SER A 82 -2.19 -2.84 -7.41
N ILE A 83 -1.50 -3.85 -6.88
CA ILE A 83 -0.15 -4.24 -7.30
C ILE A 83 -0.24 -5.35 -8.36
N GLY A 84 0.71 -5.37 -9.30
CA GLY A 84 0.76 -6.36 -10.38
C GLY A 84 -0.17 -6.04 -11.55
N GLY A 85 -0.49 -4.75 -11.74
CA GLY A 85 -1.27 -4.29 -12.89
C GLY A 85 -0.53 -4.46 -14.23
N PRO A 86 -1.22 -4.18 -15.36
CA PRO A 86 -0.59 -4.22 -16.68
C PRO A 86 0.62 -3.29 -16.79
N GLY A 87 1.57 -3.65 -17.64
CA GLY A 87 2.71 -2.80 -18.00
C GLY A 87 2.31 -1.68 -18.97
N VAL A 88 3.21 -1.31 -19.88
CA VAL A 88 2.94 -0.27 -20.89
C VAL A 88 1.71 -0.64 -21.75
N GLN A 89 0.77 0.28 -21.88
CA GLN A 89 -0.46 0.12 -22.65
C GLN A 89 -0.75 1.36 -23.51
N GLN A 90 -1.37 1.12 -24.67
CA GLN A 90 -1.97 2.17 -25.48
C GLN A 90 -3.47 2.26 -25.16
N HIS A 91 -3.95 3.46 -24.90
CA HIS A 91 -5.36 3.73 -24.64
C HIS A 91 -5.94 4.63 -25.74
N PHE A 92 -7.19 4.35 -26.13
CA PHE A 92 -7.97 5.31 -26.89
C PHE A 92 -8.49 6.41 -25.95
N PRO A 93 -8.71 7.65 -26.41
CA PRO A 93 -9.18 8.74 -25.56
C PRO A 93 -10.44 8.40 -24.76
N PHE A 94 -11.40 7.71 -25.37
CA PHE A 94 -12.65 7.31 -24.69
C PHE A 94 -12.47 6.28 -23.56
N SER A 95 -11.30 5.64 -23.46
CA SER A 95 -10.97 4.67 -22.41
C SER A 95 -10.18 5.28 -21.25
N VAL A 96 -9.82 6.57 -21.34
CA VAL A 96 -9.08 7.31 -20.31
C VAL A 96 -10.09 8.06 -19.42
N LYS A 97 -9.82 8.14 -18.12
CA LYS A 97 -10.67 8.89 -17.19
C LYS A 97 -10.67 10.38 -17.56
N GLU A 98 -11.82 11.04 -17.42
CA GLU A 98 -12.00 12.46 -17.75
C GLU A 98 -10.96 13.35 -17.06
N GLU A 99 -10.71 13.11 -15.77
CA GLU A 99 -9.71 13.81 -14.95
C GLU A 99 -8.31 13.80 -15.57
N ILE A 100 -7.95 12.69 -16.23
CA ILE A 100 -6.65 12.50 -16.88
C ILE A 100 -6.66 13.16 -18.26
N LEU A 101 -7.76 13.02 -19.02
CA LEU A 101 -7.93 13.67 -20.32
C LEU A 101 -7.83 15.20 -20.20
N GLU A 102 -8.44 15.79 -19.18
CA GLU A 102 -8.36 17.22 -18.90
C GLU A 102 -6.93 17.71 -18.67
N VAL A 103 -6.07 16.90 -18.07
CA VAL A 103 -4.65 17.25 -17.86
C VAL A 103 -3.87 17.12 -19.15
N LEU A 104 -4.09 16.04 -19.91
CA LEU A 104 -3.39 15.80 -21.18
C LEU A 104 -3.72 16.87 -22.23
N ASN A 105 -4.96 17.36 -22.27
CA ASN A 105 -5.40 18.41 -23.20
C ASN A 105 -4.84 19.81 -22.88
N ARG A 106 -4.14 19.98 -21.74
CA ARG A 106 -3.48 21.25 -21.38
C ARG A 106 -2.06 21.37 -21.93
N TYR A 107 -1.51 20.29 -22.49
CA TYR A 107 -0.19 20.24 -23.12
C TYR A 107 -0.33 20.23 -24.64
#